data_AF-A0A954T373-F1
#
_entry.id   AF-A0A954T373-F1
#
_cell.length_a   1.000
_cell.length_b   1.000
_cell.length_c   1.000
_cell.angle_alpha   90.00
_cell.angle_beta   90.00
_cell.angle_gamma   90.00
#
_symmetry.space_group_name_H-M   'P 1'
#
loop_
_entity.id
_entity.type
_entity.pdbx_description
1 polymer ?
#
loop_
_entity_poly.entity_id
_entity_poly.type
_entity_poly.pdbx_seq_one_letter_code
_entity_poly.pdbx_strand_id
1 'polypeptide(L)'
;MVHDRDTKFSAEFLDAMKAAGIQCKKLPGRSPDLYARAERVIQTIKHECLQHLIVLGRDHLDYLVKTFTAHFNTNRPHSHRNHRPPCEQVDVPKWTTIKLDDVEYREQLSGVIKSMHRKAA
;
A
#
# COMPACT_ATOMS: atom_id res chain seq x y z
N MET A 1 -9.35 -12.56 10.39
CA MET A 1 -8.89 -12.60 8.99
C MET A 1 -10.05 -12.96 8.07
N VAL A 2 -10.28 -12.18 7.02
CA VAL A 2 -11.20 -12.54 5.92
C VAL A 2 -10.37 -13.05 4.75
N HIS A 3 -10.79 -14.14 4.12
CA HIS A 3 -10.08 -14.73 3.00
C HIS A 3 -11.02 -15.38 1.99
N ASP A 4 -10.52 -15.57 0.76
CA ASP A 4 -11.24 -16.25 -0.31
C ASP A 4 -11.21 -17.78 -0.14
N ARG A 5 -11.50 -18.52 -1.20
CA ARG A 5 -11.53 -20.00 -1.18
C ARG A 5 -10.29 -20.62 -1.80
N ASP A 6 -9.19 -19.88 -1.94
CA ASP A 6 -7.93 -20.41 -2.45
C ASP A 6 -7.44 -21.57 -1.56
N THR A 7 -6.86 -22.58 -2.19
CA THR A 7 -6.33 -23.79 -1.53
C THR A 7 -5.11 -23.48 -0.65
N LYS A 8 -4.48 -22.31 -0.83
CA LYS A 8 -3.42 -21.81 0.05
C LYS A 8 -3.87 -21.61 1.51
N PHE A 9 -5.17 -21.42 1.75
CA PHE A 9 -5.73 -21.38 3.11
C PHE A 9 -6.01 -22.80 3.61
N SER A 10 -4.94 -23.58 3.81
CA SER A 10 -5.01 -24.98 4.25
C SER A 10 -5.55 -25.11 5.68
N ALA A 11 -5.92 -26.33 6.07
CA ALA A 11 -6.37 -26.62 7.42
C ALA A 11 -5.29 -26.26 8.45
N GLU A 12 -4.03 -26.62 8.19
CA GLU A 12 -2.90 -26.35 9.07
C GLU A 12 -2.69 -24.84 9.26
N PHE A 13 -2.78 -24.06 8.18
CA PHE A 13 -2.69 -22.60 8.27
C PHE A 13 -3.83 -22.00 9.10
N LEU A 14 -5.07 -22.45 8.85
CA LEU A 14 -6.24 -21.95 9.58
C LEU A 14 -6.20 -22.34 11.06
N ASP A 15 -5.70 -23.52 11.40
CA ASP A 15 -5.56 -23.95 12.79
C ASP A 15 -4.45 -23.17 13.50
N ALA A 16 -3.34 -22.87 12.83
CA ALA A 16 -2.32 -21.96 13.35
C ALA A 16 -2.88 -20.55 13.62
N MET A 17 -3.72 -20.02 12.73
CA MET A 17 -4.39 -18.73 12.94
C MET A 17 -5.36 -18.76 14.13
N LYS A 18 -6.14 -19.85 14.29
CA LYS A 18 -7.01 -20.03 15.47
C LYS A 18 -6.20 -20.12 16.77
N ALA A 19 -5.09 -20.84 16.76
CA ALA A 19 -4.18 -20.95 17.90
C ALA A 19 -3.57 -19.58 18.29
N ALA A 20 -3.35 -18.70 17.30
CA ALA A 20 -2.97 -17.31 17.50
C ALA A 20 -4.15 -16.39 17.92
N GLY A 21 -5.35 -16.92 18.15
CA GLY A 21 -6.53 -16.16 18.55
C GLY A 21 -7.22 -15.40 17.40
N ILE A 22 -6.87 -15.69 16.14
CA ILE A 22 -7.41 -15.00 14.97
C ILE A 22 -8.64 -15.75 14.44
N GLN A 23 -9.81 -15.10 14.46
CA GLN A 23 -11.00 -15.63 13.81
C GLN A 23 -10.86 -15.54 12.28
N CYS A 24 -10.87 -16.70 11.60
CA CYS A 24 -10.85 -16.79 10.14
C CYS A 24 -12.27 -16.89 9.58
N LYS A 25 -12.65 -15.99 8.67
CA LYS A 25 -13.93 -15.99 7.96
C LYS A 25 -13.69 -16.22 6.47
N LYS A 26 -14.13 -17.36 5.98
CA LYS A 26 -14.12 -17.73 4.56
C LYS A 26 -15.26 -17.02 3.83
N LEU A 27 -14.94 -16.37 2.71
CA LEU A 27 -15.94 -15.70 1.89
C LEU A 27 -16.85 -16.70 1.13
N PRO A 28 -18.09 -16.29 0.79
CA PRO A 28 -18.90 -16.96 -0.22
C PRO A 28 -18.14 -17.11 -1.55
N GLY A 29 -18.48 -18.15 -2.31
CA GLY A 29 -17.78 -18.45 -3.55
C GLY A 29 -18.17 -17.45 -4.62
N ARG A 30 -17.20 -17.04 -5.45
CA ARG A 30 -17.42 -16.10 -6.56
C ARG A 30 -18.00 -14.75 -6.10
N SER A 31 -17.54 -14.26 -4.95
CA SER A 31 -17.98 -12.98 -4.38
C SER A 31 -16.83 -11.98 -4.27
N PRO A 32 -16.27 -11.51 -5.40
CA PRO A 32 -15.13 -10.58 -5.40
C PRO A 32 -15.42 -9.28 -4.66
N ASP A 33 -16.67 -8.82 -4.67
CA ASP A 33 -17.08 -7.58 -3.97
C ASP A 33 -16.89 -7.66 -2.45
N LEU A 34 -16.97 -8.87 -1.88
CA LEU A 34 -16.72 -9.08 -0.45
C LEU A 34 -15.22 -9.04 -0.09
N TYR A 35 -14.34 -9.04 -1.09
CA TYR A 35 -12.89 -8.88 -0.97
C TYR A 35 -12.37 -7.61 -1.66
N ALA A 36 -13.27 -6.70 -2.06
CA ALA A 36 -12.98 -5.54 -2.90
C ALA A 36 -11.83 -4.65 -2.38
N ARG A 37 -11.64 -4.56 -1.05
CA ARG A 37 -10.53 -3.76 -0.48
C ARG A 37 -9.16 -4.34 -0.81
N ALA A 38 -8.98 -5.66 -0.66
CA ALA A 38 -7.71 -6.32 -0.96
C ALA A 38 -7.47 -6.32 -2.48
N GLU A 39 -8.51 -6.64 -3.26
CA GLU A 39 -8.47 -6.56 -4.72
C GLU A 39 -8.07 -5.16 -5.20
N ARG A 40 -8.67 -4.12 -4.62
CA ARG A 40 -8.34 -2.73 -4.98
C ARG A 40 -6.89 -2.38 -4.69
N VAL A 41 -6.33 -2.82 -3.56
CA VAL A 41 -4.91 -2.58 -3.24
C VAL A 41 -4.00 -3.28 -4.26
N ILE A 42 -4.29 -4.54 -4.60
CA ILE A 42 -3.51 -5.29 -5.60
C ILE A 42 -3.60 -4.62 -6.97
N GLN A 43 -4.80 -4.21 -7.38
CA GLN A 43 -5.03 -3.50 -8.63
C GLN A 43 -4.24 -2.20 -8.69
N THR A 44 -4.23 -1.42 -7.61
CA THR A 44 -3.45 -0.19 -7.51
C THR A 44 -1.94 -0.44 -7.67
N ILE A 45 -1.38 -1.45 -6.98
CA ILE A 45 0.06 -1.79 -7.14
C ILE A 45 0.36 -2.18 -8.60
N LYS A 46 -0.51 -2.99 -9.22
CA LYS A 46 -0.34 -3.40 -10.61
C LYS A 46 -0.39 -2.21 -11.56
N HIS A 47 -1.45 -1.40 -11.48
CA HIS A 47 -1.71 -0.36 -12.46
C HIS A 47 -0.81 0.85 -12.32
N GLU A 48 -0.46 1.22 -11.09
CA GLU A 48 0.28 2.46 -10.85
C GLU A 48 1.79 2.24 -10.66
N CYS A 49 2.24 0.99 -10.49
CA CYS A 49 3.65 0.67 -10.35
C CYS A 49 4.12 -0.34 -11.39
N LEU A 50 3.58 -1.56 -11.36
CA LEU A 50 4.14 -2.67 -12.12
C LEU A 50 3.86 -2.59 -13.63
N GLN A 51 2.84 -1.84 -14.05
CA GLN A 51 2.59 -1.57 -15.47
C GLN A 51 3.58 -0.58 -16.10
N HIS A 52 4.32 0.18 -15.28
CA HIS A 52 5.28 1.19 -15.75
C HIS A 52 6.72 0.71 -15.73
N LEU A 53 7.00 -0.47 -15.17
CA LEU A 53 8.34 -0.95 -14.89
C LEU A 53 8.53 -2.38 -15.39
N ILE A 54 9.69 -2.65 -16.00
CA ILE A 54 10.08 -4.01 -16.37
C ILE A 54 10.64 -4.72 -15.13
N VAL A 55 9.97 -5.78 -14.70
CA VAL A 55 10.44 -6.62 -13.59
C VAL A 55 11.55 -7.54 -14.08
N LEU A 56 12.72 -7.44 -13.46
CA LEU A 56 13.95 -8.14 -13.89
C LEU A 56 14.18 -9.45 -13.11
N GLY A 57 13.39 -9.70 -12.08
CA GLY A 57 13.52 -10.87 -11.22
C GLY A 57 12.75 -10.69 -9.92
N ARG A 58 12.82 -11.71 -9.06
CA ARG A 58 12.12 -11.72 -7.76
C ARG A 58 12.58 -10.58 -6.85
N ASP A 59 13.89 -10.42 -6.65
CA ASP A 59 14.42 -9.39 -5.75
C ASP A 59 14.05 -7.98 -6.23
N HIS A 60 14.01 -7.79 -7.56
CA HIS A 60 13.54 -6.55 -8.14
C HIS A 60 12.04 -6.35 -7.86
N LEU A 61 11.19 -7.36 -8.07
CA LEU A 61 9.77 -7.28 -7.75
C LEU A 61 9.53 -6.96 -6.27
N ASP A 62 10.25 -7.64 -5.37
CA ASP A 62 10.15 -7.44 -3.93
C ASP A 62 10.56 -6.00 -3.56
N TYR A 63 11.62 -5.46 -4.17
CA TYR A 63 12.01 -4.05 -4.02
C TYR A 63 10.92 -3.09 -4.51
N LEU A 64 10.37 -3.31 -5.70
CA LEU A 64 9.33 -2.46 -6.29
C LEU A 64 8.08 -2.42 -5.40
N VAL A 65 7.57 -3.60 -5.05
CA VAL A 65 6.35 -3.73 -4.23
C VAL A 65 6.58 -3.15 -2.85
N LYS A 66 7.70 -3.45 -2.19
CA LYS A 66 8.02 -2.90 -0.86
C LYS A 66 8.09 -1.38 -0.88
N THR A 67 8.78 -0.81 -1.87
CA THR A 67 8.94 0.65 -2.00
C THR A 67 7.60 1.32 -2.27
N PHE A 68 6.79 0.77 -3.19
CA PHE A 68 5.48 1.31 -3.51
C PHE A 68 4.49 1.18 -2.34
N THR A 69 4.48 0.05 -1.63
CA THR A 69 3.62 -0.16 -0.45
C THR A 69 3.99 0.77 0.69
N ALA A 70 5.28 1.04 0.92
CA ALA A 70 5.71 2.06 1.87
C ALA A 70 5.11 3.42 1.48
N HIS A 71 5.34 3.88 0.25
CA HIS A 71 4.77 5.13 -0.24
C HIS A 71 3.23 5.18 -0.11
N PHE A 72 2.52 4.11 -0.52
CA PHE A 72 1.07 4.03 -0.44
C PHE A 72 0.55 4.23 0.99
N ASN A 73 1.23 3.66 1.98
CA ASN A 73 0.81 3.66 3.37
C ASN A 73 1.25 4.90 4.15
N THR A 74 2.38 5.53 3.81
CA THR A 74 2.99 6.60 4.61
C THR A 74 3.07 7.96 3.93
N ASN A 75 2.89 8.05 2.61
CA ASN A 75 3.11 9.31 1.87
C ASN A 75 2.02 9.65 0.87
N ARG A 76 1.36 8.64 0.27
CA ARG A 76 0.37 8.86 -0.78
C ARG A 76 -0.86 9.59 -0.22
N PRO A 77 -1.33 10.66 -0.86
CA PRO A 77 -2.58 11.30 -0.47
C PRO A 77 -3.80 10.46 -0.87
N HIS A 78 -4.74 10.27 0.05
CA HIS A 78 -6.03 9.62 -0.23
C HIS A 78 -7.16 10.62 -0.04
N SER A 79 -7.93 10.89 -1.10
CA SER A 79 -9.01 11.89 -1.08
C SER A 79 -10.05 11.64 0.01
N HIS A 80 -10.46 10.38 0.18
CA HIS A 80 -11.40 9.95 1.23
C HIS A 80 -10.86 10.13 2.65
N ARG A 81 -9.57 10.43 2.81
CA ARG A 81 -8.89 10.71 4.09
C ARG A 81 -8.37 12.13 4.16
N ASN A 82 -9.00 13.10 3.50
CA ASN A 82 -8.54 14.49 3.47
C ASN A 82 -7.09 14.61 3.00
N HIS A 83 -6.73 13.86 1.95
CA HIS A 83 -5.37 13.77 1.39
C HIS A 83 -4.31 13.21 2.34
N ARG A 84 -4.71 12.50 3.41
CA ARG A 84 -3.78 11.81 4.31
C ARG A 84 -3.50 10.37 3.86
N PRO A 85 -2.28 9.85 4.07
CA PRO A 85 -1.96 8.45 3.89
C PRO A 85 -2.60 7.58 5.00
N PRO A 86 -2.71 6.25 4.79
CA PRO A 86 -3.34 5.32 5.72
C PRO A 86 -2.72 5.30 7.13
N CYS A 87 -1.41 5.40 7.22
CA CYS A 87 -0.67 5.30 8.48
C CYS A 87 -0.43 6.65 9.18
N GLU A 88 -0.71 7.78 8.54
CA GLU A 88 -0.61 9.09 9.20
C GLU A 88 -1.82 9.30 10.12
N GLN A 89 -1.52 9.49 11.40
CA GLN A 89 -2.48 9.71 12.48
C GLN A 89 -2.36 11.11 13.10
N VAL A 90 -1.38 11.92 12.68
CA VAL A 90 -1.12 13.24 13.25
C VAL A 90 -2.08 14.28 12.64
N ASP A 91 -2.32 15.36 13.39
CA ASP A 91 -3.12 16.49 12.95
C ASP A 91 -2.50 17.21 11.75
N VAL A 92 -3.35 17.80 10.90
CA VAL A 92 -2.89 18.57 9.74
C VAL A 92 -2.05 19.74 10.23
N PRO A 93 -0.78 19.87 9.81
CA PRO A 93 -0.03 21.08 10.12
C PRO A 93 -0.72 22.30 9.49
N LYS A 94 -0.66 23.45 10.16
CA LYS A 94 -1.19 24.69 9.59
C LYS A 94 -0.45 25.01 8.29
N TRP A 95 -1.19 25.38 7.25
CA TRP A 95 -0.63 25.84 5.99
C TRP A 95 0.37 26.97 6.27
N THR A 96 1.59 26.81 5.76
CA THR A 96 2.67 27.77 5.93
C THR A 96 3.31 28.00 4.57
N THR A 97 3.65 29.26 4.26
CA THR A 97 4.41 29.58 3.04
C THR A 97 5.85 29.13 3.22
N ILE A 98 6.35 28.33 2.27
CA ILE A 98 7.75 27.89 2.20
C ILE A 98 8.42 28.52 0.98
N LYS A 99 9.73 28.81 1.06
CA LYS A 99 10.49 29.23 -0.12
C LYS A 99 10.75 28.01 -1.00
N LEU A 100 10.82 28.20 -2.31
CA LEU A 100 11.09 27.10 -3.23
C LEU A 100 12.46 26.45 -2.96
N ASP A 101 13.45 27.26 -2.55
CA ASP A 101 14.79 26.79 -2.17
C ASP A 101 14.79 25.87 -0.94
N ASP A 102 13.72 25.90 -0.13
CA ASP A 102 13.51 25.04 1.03
C ASP A 102 12.80 23.71 0.67
N VAL A 103 12.49 23.48 -0.61
CA VAL A 103 11.83 22.26 -1.09
C VAL A 103 12.87 21.27 -1.62
N GLU A 104 12.82 20.04 -1.12
CA GLU A 104 13.56 18.90 -1.64
C GLU A 104 12.63 18.02 -2.48
N TYR A 105 13.03 17.76 -3.72
CA TYR A 105 12.36 16.82 -4.62
C TYR A 105 13.05 15.46 -4.55
N ARG A 106 12.26 14.41 -4.35
CA ARG A 106 12.74 13.03 -4.33
C ARG A 106 11.96 12.18 -5.32
N GLU A 107 12.72 11.44 -6.12
CA GLU A 107 12.22 10.49 -7.09
C GLU A 107 12.58 9.05 -6.70
N GLN A 108 11.64 8.14 -6.87
CA GLN A 108 11.84 6.71 -6.65
C GLN A 108 11.15 5.92 -7.76
N LEU A 109 11.58 4.66 -7.94
CA LEU A 109 11.01 3.73 -8.92
C LEU A 109 10.97 4.33 -10.33
N SER A 110 12.09 4.91 -10.78
CA SER A 110 12.25 5.50 -12.12
C SER A 110 11.16 6.52 -12.48
N GLY A 111 10.78 7.37 -11.54
CA GLY A 111 9.82 8.45 -11.77
C GLY A 111 8.37 8.09 -11.48
N VAL A 112 8.06 6.83 -11.17
CA VAL A 112 6.71 6.41 -10.75
C VAL A 112 6.31 7.12 -9.46
N ILE A 113 7.25 7.29 -8.53
CA ILE A 113 7.01 7.99 -7.27
C ILE A 113 7.80 9.29 -7.29
N LYS A 114 7.07 10.39 -7.09
CA LYS A 114 7.62 11.74 -6.96
C LYS A 114 7.08 12.34 -5.68
N SER A 115 7.98 12.84 -4.83
CA SER A 115 7.60 13.45 -3.56
C SER A 115 8.38 14.73 -3.31
N MET A 116 7.74 15.68 -2.64
CA MET A 116 8.30 16.97 -2.29
C MET A 116 8.24 17.11 -0.78
N HIS A 117 9.36 17.45 -0.15
CA HIS A 117 9.48 17.62 1.30
C HIS A 117 10.13 18.96 1.61
N ARG A 118 9.82 19.53 2.77
CA ARG A 118 10.56 20.69 3.27
C ARG A 118 11.91 20.21 3.82
N LYS A 119 13.01 20.89 3.48
CA LYS A 119 14.32 20.67 4.09
C LYS A 119 14.20 20.83 5.62
N ALA A 120 14.68 19.85 6.37
CA ALA A 120 14.85 20.00 7.82
C ALA A 120 15.93 21.07 8.07
N ALA A 121 15.67 21.97 9.01
CA ALA A 121 16.62 23.00 9.43
C ALA A 121 17.80 22.39 10.20
#